data_AF-A0A1V4AVU7-F1
#
_entry.id   AF-A0A1V4AVU7-F1
#
_cell.length_a   1.000
_cell.length_b   1.000
_cell.length_c   1.000
_cell.angle_alpha   90.00
_cell.angle_beta   90.00
_cell.angle_gamma   90.00
#
_symmetry.space_group_name_H-M   'P 1'
#
loop_
_entity.id
_entity.type
_entity.pdbx_description
1 polymer ?
#
loop_
_entity_poly.entity_id
_entity_poly.type
_entity_poly.pdbx_seq_one_letter_code
_entity_poly.pdbx_strand_id
1 'polypeptide(L)'
;MGQKSTENTPQQNIGLRPDQILTLFKFYEEAAEKTKSHAWSQTTWILTLNTGIFAFSLNFYAEHAAVRAYLLIELFSAGVGVVLCGFLVYLLQELGSHISRYWTSSNQIAANYGPLVRFIDKSDAVAARKSDYCAPFPKFCRRLKFLAILFLIAHVGWSLFMVYQYCA
;
A
#
# COMPACT_ATOMS: atom_id res chain seq x y z
N MET A 1 -15.23 16.33 52.19
CA MET A 1 -16.07 15.59 51.22
C MET A 1 -16.39 16.53 50.08
N GLY A 2 -15.83 16.29 48.91
CA GLY A 2 -16.10 17.06 47.69
C GLY A 2 -15.85 16.16 46.49
N GLN A 3 -16.85 15.38 46.12
CA GLN A 3 -16.82 14.52 44.94
C GLN A 3 -16.63 15.38 43.70
N LYS A 4 -15.49 15.20 43.04
CA LYS A 4 -15.18 15.82 41.76
C LYS A 4 -16.06 15.14 40.71
N SER A 5 -17.05 15.89 40.22
CA SER A 5 -17.98 15.49 39.18
C SER A 5 -17.20 14.99 37.95
N THR A 6 -17.43 13.75 37.57
CA THR A 6 -16.94 13.13 36.34
C THR A 6 -17.56 13.87 35.16
N GLU A 7 -16.70 14.55 34.42
CA GLU A 7 -16.98 15.22 33.16
C GLU A 7 -17.50 14.20 32.14
N ASN A 8 -18.83 14.21 31.95
CA ASN A 8 -19.50 13.46 30.90
C ASN A 8 -19.12 14.07 29.56
N THR A 9 -18.13 13.47 28.89
CA THR A 9 -17.93 13.69 27.45
C THR A 9 -19.19 13.20 26.74
N PRO A 10 -19.88 14.03 25.94
CA PRO A 10 -21.05 13.58 25.21
C PRO A 10 -20.63 12.49 24.23
N GLN A 11 -21.00 11.23 24.54
CA GLN A 11 -21.03 10.16 23.55
C GLN A 11 -21.95 10.64 22.43
N GLN A 12 -21.39 10.99 21.27
CA GLN A 12 -22.16 11.13 20.05
C GLN A 12 -22.82 9.77 19.81
N ASN A 13 -24.09 9.70 20.21
CA ASN A 13 -24.91 8.51 20.12
C ASN A 13 -25.25 8.33 18.64
N ILE A 14 -24.35 7.70 17.90
CA ILE A 14 -24.67 7.13 16.60
C ILE A 14 -25.83 6.18 16.91
N GLY A 15 -27.06 6.51 16.48
CA GLY A 15 -28.31 5.79 16.82
C GLY A 15 -28.40 4.36 16.27
N LEU A 16 -27.25 3.70 16.10
CA LEU A 16 -27.09 2.32 15.70
C LEU A 16 -27.18 1.40 16.92
N ARG A 17 -27.82 0.25 16.73
CA ARG A 17 -27.85 -0.81 17.74
C ARG A 17 -26.44 -1.38 17.95
N PRO A 18 -26.10 -1.88 19.15
CA PRO A 18 -24.81 -2.50 19.44
C PRO A 18 -24.35 -3.55 18.42
N ASP A 19 -25.29 -4.38 17.92
CA ASP A 19 -25.00 -5.39 16.91
C ASP A 19 -24.59 -4.79 15.55
N GLN A 20 -25.18 -3.63 15.20
CA GLN A 20 -24.85 -2.91 13.97
C GLN A 20 -23.47 -2.24 14.07
N ILE A 21 -23.11 -1.72 15.25
CA ILE A 21 -21.78 -1.16 15.54
C ILE A 21 -20.71 -2.25 15.40
N LEU A 22 -20.95 -3.42 15.99
CA LEU A 22 -20.03 -4.56 15.87
C LEU A 22 -19.90 -5.04 14.42
N THR A 23 -21.00 -5.11 13.69
CA THR A 23 -21.00 -5.50 12.27
C THR A 23 -20.21 -4.50 11.43
N LEU A 24 -20.37 -3.20 11.67
CA LEU A 24 -19.67 -2.15 10.95
C LEU A 24 -18.16 -2.15 11.25
N PHE A 25 -17.79 -2.34 12.52
CA PHE A 25 -16.39 -2.52 12.92
C PHE A 25 -15.75 -3.72 12.19
N LYS A 26 -16.40 -4.89 12.23
CA LYS A 26 -15.93 -6.10 11.53
C LYS A 26 -15.81 -5.87 10.02
N PHE A 27 -16.78 -5.20 9.42
CA PHE A 27 -16.75 -4.89 7.99
C PHE A 27 -15.51 -4.08 7.60
N TYR A 28 -15.17 -3.04 8.36
CA TYR A 28 -13.98 -2.22 8.04
C TYR A 28 -12.67 -2.97 8.26
N GLU A 29 -12.57 -3.80 9.31
CA GLU A 29 -11.41 -4.66 9.54
C GLU A 29 -11.24 -5.71 8.43
N GLU A 30 -12.31 -6.41 8.07
CA GLU A 30 -12.30 -7.40 6.99
C GLU A 30 -11.98 -6.75 5.63
N ALA A 31 -12.51 -5.56 5.36
CA ALA A 31 -12.19 -4.81 4.16
C ALA A 31 -10.70 -4.44 4.11
N ALA A 32 -10.12 -3.95 5.22
CA ALA A 32 -8.71 -3.62 5.31
C ALA A 32 -7.80 -4.85 5.07
N GLU A 33 -8.10 -5.99 5.70
CA GLU A 33 -7.32 -7.21 5.51
C GLU A 33 -7.46 -7.78 4.09
N LYS A 34 -8.65 -7.72 3.48
CA LYS A 34 -8.85 -8.11 2.07
C LYS A 34 -8.02 -7.22 1.13
N THR A 35 -8.02 -5.90 1.35
CA THR A 35 -7.23 -4.95 0.56
C THR A 35 -5.73 -5.19 0.71
N LYS A 36 -5.26 -5.51 1.92
CA LYS A 36 -3.86 -5.88 2.20
C LYS A 36 -3.45 -7.16 1.47
N SER A 37 -4.27 -8.20 1.53
CA SER A 37 -4.03 -9.45 0.78
C SER A 37 -3.95 -9.19 -0.72
N HIS A 38 -4.85 -8.36 -1.25
CA HIS A 38 -4.81 -7.96 -2.66
C HIS A 38 -3.52 -7.18 -3.01
N ALA A 39 -3.11 -6.22 -2.17
CA ALA A 39 -1.87 -5.47 -2.36
C ALA A 39 -0.65 -6.40 -2.39
N TRP A 40 -0.58 -7.37 -1.48
CA TRP A 40 0.51 -8.35 -1.44
C TRP A 40 0.54 -9.23 -2.68
N SER A 41 -0.61 -9.77 -3.09
CA SER A 41 -0.73 -10.62 -4.28
C SER A 41 -0.29 -9.88 -5.56
N GLN A 42 -0.82 -8.68 -5.78
CA GLN A 42 -0.47 -7.85 -6.94
C GLN A 42 1.03 -7.51 -6.95
N THR A 43 1.58 -7.14 -5.79
CA THR A 43 3.01 -6.84 -5.67
C THR A 43 3.88 -8.04 -6.01
N THR A 44 3.52 -9.22 -5.50
CA THR A 44 4.26 -10.45 -5.74
C THR A 44 4.30 -10.79 -7.22
N TRP A 45 3.15 -10.77 -7.89
CA TRP A 45 3.07 -11.05 -9.32
C TRP A 45 3.84 -10.05 -10.17
N ILE A 46 3.66 -8.76 -9.90
CA ILE A 46 4.31 -7.71 -10.69
C ILE A 46 5.83 -7.74 -10.49
N LEU A 47 6.33 -7.88 -9.26
CA LEU A 47 7.78 -7.96 -9.02
C LEU A 47 8.40 -9.23 -9.60
N THR A 48 7.69 -10.37 -9.54
CA THR A 48 8.15 -11.62 -10.17
C THR A 48 8.27 -11.45 -11.69
N LEU A 49 7.25 -10.86 -12.32
CA LEU A 49 7.26 -10.58 -13.76
C LEU A 49 8.40 -9.61 -14.13
N ASN A 50 8.58 -8.51 -13.38
CA ASN A 50 9.69 -7.58 -13.61
C ASN A 50 11.06 -8.23 -13.46
N THR A 51 11.23 -9.09 -12.45
CA THR A 51 12.47 -9.85 -12.27
C THR A 51 12.73 -10.77 -13.46
N GLY A 52 11.69 -11.45 -13.96
CA GLY A 52 11.79 -12.30 -15.15
C GLY A 52 12.15 -11.52 -16.41
N ILE A 53 11.52 -10.36 -16.63
CA ILE A 53 11.82 -9.44 -17.74
C ILE A 53 13.26 -8.96 -17.66
N PHE A 54 13.71 -8.54 -16.47
CA PHE A 54 15.06 -8.05 -16.28
C PHE A 54 16.11 -9.16 -16.50
N ALA A 55 15.87 -10.36 -15.98
CA ALA A 55 16.74 -11.52 -16.20
C ALA A 55 16.76 -11.94 -17.68
N PHE A 56 15.62 -11.90 -18.36
CA PHE A 56 15.55 -12.12 -19.81
C PHE A 56 16.41 -11.10 -20.56
N SER A 57 16.26 -9.81 -20.26
CA SER A 57 17.07 -8.73 -20.85
C SER A 57 18.58 -8.92 -20.63
N LEU A 58 19.01 -9.31 -19.43
CA LEU A 58 20.42 -9.55 -19.15
C LEU A 58 20.99 -10.74 -19.94
N ASN A 59 20.26 -11.85 -20.01
CA ASN A 59 20.69 -13.02 -20.78
C ASN A 59 20.69 -12.73 -22.28
N PHE A 60 19.65 -12.04 -22.75
CA PHE A 60 19.52 -11.68 -24.16
C PHE A 60 20.63 -10.72 -24.59
N TYR A 61 21.04 -9.78 -23.72
CA TYR A 61 22.24 -8.95 -23.91
C TYR A 61 23.51 -9.76 -24.11
N ALA A 62 23.78 -10.69 -23.19
CA ALA A 62 25.00 -11.47 -23.21
C ALA A 62 25.16 -12.30 -24.50
N GLU A 63 24.06 -12.77 -25.07
CA GLU A 63 24.05 -13.62 -26.26
C GLU A 63 23.99 -12.84 -27.59
N HIS A 64 23.37 -11.66 -27.62
CA HIS A 64 22.97 -11.00 -28.88
C HIS A 64 23.45 -9.54 -29.03
N ALA A 65 24.36 -9.05 -28.18
CA ALA A 65 24.81 -7.65 -28.19
C ALA A 65 25.29 -7.09 -29.55
N ALA A 66 25.74 -7.94 -30.48
CA ALA A 66 26.21 -7.52 -31.80
C ALA A 66 25.08 -7.27 -32.84
N VAL A 67 23.83 -7.61 -32.54
CA VAL A 67 22.72 -7.55 -33.51
C VAL A 67 21.99 -6.20 -33.40
N ARG A 68 21.77 -5.47 -34.50
CA ARG A 68 21.09 -4.15 -34.44
C ARG A 68 19.61 -4.19 -34.04
N ALA A 69 18.89 -5.27 -34.36
CA ALA A 69 17.47 -5.44 -33.99
C ALA A 69 17.27 -5.61 -32.46
N TYR A 70 18.35 -5.85 -31.72
CA TYR A 70 18.38 -6.06 -30.28
C TYR A 70 17.94 -4.83 -29.47
N LEU A 71 18.34 -3.62 -29.90
CA LEU A 71 18.02 -2.37 -29.19
C LEU A 71 16.50 -2.19 -29.00
N LEU A 72 15.71 -2.48 -30.03
CA LEU A 72 14.25 -2.30 -29.97
C LEU A 72 13.59 -3.27 -28.98
N ILE A 73 14.04 -4.53 -28.95
CA ILE A 73 13.52 -5.55 -28.04
C ILE A 73 13.83 -5.17 -26.58
N GLU A 74 15.01 -4.64 -26.33
CA GLU A 74 15.45 -4.26 -24.99
C GLU A 74 14.80 -2.99 -24.48
N LEU A 75 14.66 -1.98 -25.36
CA LEU A 75 13.88 -0.78 -25.02
C LEU A 75 12.42 -1.13 -24.76
N PHE A 76 11.86 -2.08 -25.51
CA PHE A 76 10.50 -2.57 -25.25
C PHE A 76 10.41 -3.31 -23.91
N SER A 77 11.31 -4.26 -23.66
CA SER A 77 11.40 -5.02 -22.40
C SER A 77 11.53 -4.10 -21.18
N ALA A 78 12.47 -3.15 -21.25
CA ALA A 78 12.68 -2.17 -20.20
C ALA A 78 11.50 -1.20 -20.06
N GLY A 79 10.87 -0.79 -21.17
CA GLY A 79 9.65 0.01 -21.17
C GLY A 79 8.49 -0.68 -20.47
N VAL A 80 8.27 -1.97 -20.75
CA VAL A 80 7.26 -2.79 -20.03
C VAL A 80 7.58 -2.84 -18.54
N GLY A 81 8.85 -3.04 -18.17
CA GLY A 81 9.28 -3.04 -16.77
C GLY A 81 9.01 -1.70 -16.06
N VAL A 82 9.31 -0.58 -16.71
CA VAL A 82 9.00 0.78 -16.22
C VAL A 82 7.51 0.96 -15.98
N VAL A 83 6.68 0.57 -16.96
CA VAL A 83 5.21 0.69 -16.86
C VAL A 83 4.66 -0.16 -15.71
N LEU A 84 5.10 -1.41 -15.60
CA LEU A 84 4.67 -2.31 -14.54
C LEU A 84 5.07 -1.80 -13.15
N CYS A 85 6.31 -1.33 -12.98
CA CYS A 85 6.78 -0.78 -11.71
C CYS A 85 6.06 0.53 -11.36
N GLY A 86 5.85 1.43 -12.33
CA GLY A 86 5.09 2.66 -12.14
C GLY A 86 3.64 2.39 -11.74
N PHE A 87 2.99 1.43 -12.40
CA PHE A 87 1.66 0.96 -12.04
C PHE A 87 1.62 0.38 -10.62
N LEU A 88 2.61 -0.43 -10.23
CA LEU A 88 2.70 -0.99 -8.88
C LEU A 88 2.87 0.09 -7.81
N VAL A 89 3.69 1.12 -8.07
CA VAL A 89 3.86 2.26 -7.17
C VAL A 89 2.54 2.99 -6.96
N TYR A 90 1.79 3.25 -8.05
CA TYR A 90 0.47 3.86 -8.00
C TYR A 90 -0.52 2.99 -7.20
N LEU A 91 -0.59 1.69 -7.53
CA LEU A 91 -1.49 0.73 -6.89
C LEU A 91 -1.23 0.63 -5.38
N LEU A 92 0.04 0.57 -4.96
CA LEU A 92 0.40 0.53 -3.54
C LEU A 92 0.06 1.83 -2.80
N GLN A 93 0.13 2.97 -3.47
CA GLN A 93 -0.28 4.26 -2.92
C GLN A 93 -1.80 4.30 -2.70
N GLU A 94 -2.57 3.85 -3.68
CA GLU A 94 -4.04 3.84 -3.62
C GLU A 94 -4.54 2.83 -2.58
N LEU A 95 -4.08 1.58 -2.64
CA LEU A 95 -4.47 0.54 -1.69
C LEU A 95 -4.05 0.89 -0.25
N GLY A 96 -2.85 1.45 -0.07
CA GLY A 96 -2.42 1.90 1.25
C GLY A 96 -3.29 3.03 1.80
N SER A 97 -3.78 3.93 0.94
CA SER A 97 -4.70 4.99 1.32
C SER A 97 -6.08 4.44 1.72
N HIS A 98 -6.59 3.44 1.00
CA HIS A 98 -7.83 2.74 1.36
C HIS A 98 -7.72 2.02 2.71
N ILE A 99 -6.64 1.28 2.95
CA ILE A 99 -6.40 0.61 4.23
C ILE A 99 -6.35 1.62 5.38
N SER A 100 -5.63 2.73 5.17
CA SER A 100 -5.56 3.82 6.14
C SER A 100 -6.95 4.36 6.48
N ARG A 101 -7.81 4.60 5.46
CA ARG A 101 -9.19 5.07 5.67
C ARG A 101 -10.03 4.05 6.42
N TYR A 102 -9.94 2.76 6.07
CA TYR A 102 -10.67 1.71 6.78
C TYR A 102 -10.25 1.58 8.24
N TRP A 103 -8.95 1.65 8.53
CA TRP A 103 -8.45 1.70 9.91
C TRP A 103 -8.88 2.96 10.65
N THR A 104 -8.93 4.12 9.99
CA THR A 104 -9.47 5.34 10.60
C THR A 104 -10.93 5.12 11.03
N SER A 105 -11.78 4.64 10.13
CA SER A 105 -13.20 4.40 10.43
C SER A 105 -13.40 3.32 11.50
N SER A 106 -12.65 2.21 11.40
CA SER A 106 -12.67 1.12 12.39
C SER A 106 -12.28 1.61 13.79
N ASN A 107 -11.17 2.34 13.89
CA ASN A 107 -10.69 2.89 15.16
C ASN A 107 -11.64 3.93 15.74
N GLN A 108 -12.24 4.80 14.92
CA GLN A 108 -13.25 5.76 15.38
C GLN A 108 -14.48 5.04 15.95
N ILE A 109 -14.93 3.96 15.30
CA ILE A 109 -16.05 3.15 15.81
C ILE A 109 -15.67 2.48 17.14
N ALA A 110 -14.48 1.86 17.20
CA ALA A 110 -14.01 1.18 18.40
C ALA A 110 -13.77 2.14 19.57
N ALA A 111 -13.26 3.35 19.32
CA ALA A 111 -12.99 4.36 20.34
C ALA A 111 -14.27 4.95 20.98
N ASN A 112 -15.37 4.96 20.22
CA ASN A 112 -16.67 5.44 20.66
C ASN A 112 -17.54 4.37 21.33
N TYR A 113 -17.17 3.09 21.21
CA TYR A 113 -17.90 1.97 21.81
C TYR A 113 -17.02 1.23 22.83
N GLY A 114 -17.30 1.45 24.12
CA GLY A 114 -16.49 0.95 25.25
C GLY A 114 -16.02 -0.51 25.16
N PRO A 115 -16.88 -1.48 24.78
CA PRO A 115 -16.47 -2.88 24.63
C PRO A 115 -15.46 -3.15 23.49
N LEU A 116 -15.39 -2.29 22.49
CA LEU A 116 -14.46 -2.43 21.35
C LEU A 116 -13.12 -1.72 21.57
N VAL A 117 -13.03 -0.78 22.52
CA VAL A 117 -11.79 -0.06 22.86
C VAL A 117 -10.62 -1.00 23.17
N ARG A 118 -10.90 -2.20 23.68
CA ARG A 118 -9.87 -3.22 24.00
C ARG A 118 -9.15 -3.80 22.77
N PHE A 119 -9.72 -3.66 21.57
CA PHE A 119 -9.15 -4.19 20.32
C PHE A 119 -8.25 -3.18 19.61
N ILE A 120 -8.17 -1.94 20.11
CA ILE A 120 -7.33 -0.88 19.57
C ILE A 120 -6.32 -0.43 20.63
N ASP A 121 -5.18 0.11 20.20
CA ASP A 121 -4.18 0.63 21.12
C ASP A 121 -4.73 1.80 21.94
N LYS A 122 -4.34 1.91 23.21
CA LYS A 122 -4.85 2.98 24.10
C LYS A 122 -4.55 4.38 23.56
N SER A 123 -3.38 4.58 22.94
CA SER A 123 -3.01 5.83 22.27
C SER A 123 -3.97 6.16 21.13
N ASP A 124 -4.31 5.14 20.34
CA ASP A 124 -5.15 5.26 19.16
C ASP A 124 -6.61 5.45 19.57
N ALA A 125 -7.05 4.86 20.68
CA ALA A 125 -8.37 5.09 21.25
C ALA A 125 -8.58 6.55 21.68
N VAL A 126 -7.56 7.19 22.27
CA VAL A 126 -7.65 8.61 22.64
C VAL A 126 -7.62 9.49 21.40
N ALA A 127 -6.76 9.17 20.43
CA ALA A 127 -6.64 9.93 19.19
C ALA A 127 -7.90 9.82 18.32
N ALA A 128 -8.46 8.61 18.18
CA ALA A 128 -9.61 8.30 17.33
C ALA A 128 -10.94 8.86 17.84
N ARG A 129 -10.99 9.40 19.07
CA ARG A 129 -12.14 10.19 19.52
C ARG A 129 -12.19 11.58 18.90
N LYS A 130 -11.09 12.06 18.32
CA LYS A 130 -11.05 13.34 17.63
C LYS A 130 -11.53 13.19 16.18
N SER A 131 -12.24 14.21 15.68
CA SER A 131 -12.80 14.21 14.33
C SER A 131 -11.75 14.28 13.22
N ASP A 132 -10.56 14.77 13.54
CA ASP A 132 -9.40 14.91 12.63
C ASP A 132 -8.48 13.67 12.64
N TYR A 133 -8.84 12.61 13.36
CA TYR A 133 -8.04 11.40 13.41
C TYR A 133 -7.87 10.78 12.03
N CYS A 134 -6.62 10.41 11.72
CA CYS A 134 -6.28 9.66 10.53
C CYS A 134 -5.25 8.59 10.92
N ALA A 135 -5.57 7.32 10.67
CA ALA A 135 -4.63 6.24 10.86
C ALA A 135 -3.38 6.45 9.97
N PRO A 136 -2.19 6.05 10.44
CA PRO A 136 -0.98 6.21 9.64
C PRO A 136 -1.00 5.29 8.41
N PHE A 137 -0.40 5.76 7.32
CA PHE A 137 -0.24 4.96 6.11
C PHE A 137 0.50 3.65 6.41
N PRO A 138 0.03 2.48 5.90
CA PRO A 138 0.60 1.19 6.27
C PRO A 138 2.10 1.07 5.96
N LYS A 139 2.89 0.69 6.97
CA LYS A 139 4.35 0.53 6.83
C LYS A 139 4.72 -0.49 5.75
N PHE A 140 3.94 -1.57 5.61
CA PHE A 140 4.21 -2.59 4.60
C PHE A 140 4.01 -2.05 3.18
N CYS A 141 2.97 -1.26 2.90
CA CYS A 141 2.78 -0.58 1.61
C CYS A 141 3.97 0.33 1.28
N ARG A 142 4.52 1.04 2.27
CA ARG A 142 5.71 1.87 2.08
C ARG A 142 6.94 1.05 1.70
N ARG A 143 7.16 -0.08 2.38
CA ARG A 143 8.28 -1.00 2.09
C ARG A 143 8.15 -1.61 0.69
N LEU A 144 6.96 -2.07 0.31
CA LEU A 144 6.68 -2.60 -1.01
C LEU A 144 6.86 -1.53 -2.10
N LYS A 145 6.41 -0.30 -1.82
CA LYS A 145 6.58 0.83 -2.75
C LYS A 145 8.07 1.13 -2.97
N PHE A 146 8.87 1.08 -1.91
CA PHE A 146 10.31 1.24 -2.01
C PHE A 146 10.95 0.16 -2.91
N LEU A 147 10.56 -1.11 -2.76
CA LEU A 147 11.02 -2.18 -3.65
C LEU A 147 10.62 -1.91 -5.12
N ALA A 148 9.37 -1.52 -5.37
CA ALA A 148 8.91 -1.18 -6.72
C ALA A 148 9.70 -0.01 -7.33
N ILE A 149 10.05 1.00 -6.53
CA ILE A 149 10.88 2.13 -6.95
C ILE A 149 12.31 1.67 -7.32
N LEU A 150 12.90 0.74 -6.57
CA LEU A 150 14.22 0.20 -6.90
C LEU A 150 14.20 -0.51 -8.26
N PHE A 151 13.19 -1.34 -8.53
CA PHE A 151 13.02 -1.98 -9.83
C PHE A 151 12.78 -0.97 -10.95
N LEU A 152 11.98 0.07 -10.69
CA LEU A 152 11.75 1.16 -11.63
C LEU A 152 13.07 1.84 -12.02
N ILE A 153 13.90 2.19 -11.03
CA ILE A 153 15.22 2.79 -11.25
C ILE A 153 16.11 1.84 -12.05
N ALA A 154 16.09 0.54 -11.74
CA ALA A 154 16.87 -0.47 -12.47
C ALA A 154 16.47 -0.54 -13.96
N HIS A 155 15.17 -0.56 -14.27
CA HIS A 155 14.70 -0.57 -15.66
C HIS A 155 15.01 0.74 -16.40
N VAL A 156 14.86 1.90 -15.75
CA VAL A 156 15.24 3.19 -16.34
C VAL A 156 16.75 3.24 -16.60
N GLY A 157 17.56 2.81 -15.63
CA GLY A 157 19.01 2.74 -15.76
C GLY A 157 19.44 1.80 -16.89
N TRP A 158 18.78 0.65 -17.01
CA TRP A 158 19.01 -0.29 -18.11
C TRP A 158 18.67 0.33 -19.48
N SER A 159 17.50 0.97 -19.61
CA SER A 159 17.14 1.68 -20.85
C SER A 159 18.17 2.73 -21.24
N LEU A 160 18.64 3.54 -20.28
CA LEU A 160 19.63 4.58 -20.53
C LEU A 160 20.98 3.98 -20.94
N PHE A 161 21.41 2.92 -20.26
CA PHE A 161 22.62 2.17 -20.62
C PHE A 161 22.55 1.64 -22.05
N MET A 162 21.41 1.06 -22.43
CA MET A 162 21.16 0.52 -23.77
C MET A 162 21.22 1.60 -24.85
N VAL A 163 20.58 2.75 -24.62
CA VAL A 163 20.65 3.89 -25.56
C VAL A 163 22.09 4.40 -25.67
N TYR A 164 22.80 4.53 -24.55
CA TYR A 164 24.18 5.01 -24.54
C TYR A 164 25.10 4.10 -25.35
N GLN A 165 25.06 2.78 -25.13
CA GLN A 165 25.89 1.82 -25.85
C GLN A 165 25.65 1.82 -27.37
N TYR A 166 24.45 2.18 -27.83
CA TYR A 166 24.10 2.21 -29.24
C TYR A 166 24.36 3.54 -29.92
N CYS A 167 24.46 4.64 -29.17
CA CYS A 167 24.67 5.99 -29.69
C CYS A 167 26.10 6.52 -29.50
N ALA A 168 26.89 5.93 -28.59
CA ALA A 168 28.29 6.26 -28.35
C ALA A 168 29.22 5.55 -29.36
#